data_AF-A0AAF0RPW8-F1
#
_entry.id   AF-A0AAF0RPW8-F1
#
_cell.length_a   1.000
_cell.length_b   1.000
_cell.length_c   1.000
_cell.angle_alpha   90.00
_cell.angle_beta   90.00
_cell.angle_gamma   90.00
#
_symmetry.space_group_name_H-M   'P 1'
#
loop_
_entity.id
_entity.type
_entity.pdbx_description
1 polymer ?
#
loop_
_entity_poly.entity_id
_entity_poly.type
_entity_poly.pdbx_seq_one_letter_code
_entity_poly.pdbx_strand_id
1 'polypeptide(L)'
;MFKTGWQVFRERAPALIGPQYRRRVVIVAGVVALVAFIGLQCLALLVDDGSVPLAVWLVASALFAAGVGGIGSCFVPIGPKGWAVAPIPGIGWRTQEAVARYYRRNAPPVDPKHRDAVLDRMPETRDLIVRGAFRGFLLLGGWALALVATVVVNVATVPAGDGLVGLSAFWFVVPLSGAVTAIGGLRTLGRQEQLRVEAEALPPVPPPVPPRGRPGARSGSKLALPEE
;
A
#
# COMPACT_ATOMS: atom_id res chain seq x y z
N MET A 1 -16.87 4.97 -7.59
CA MET A 1 -15.51 5.13 -7.02
C MET A 1 -14.70 3.84 -7.02
N PHE A 2 -15.11 2.78 -6.30
CA PHE A 2 -14.29 1.56 -6.23
C PHE A 2 -14.06 0.86 -7.58
N LYS A 3 -15.13 0.68 -8.40
CA LYS A 3 -15.02 0.12 -9.75
C LYS A 3 -14.04 0.91 -10.64
N THR A 4 -14.15 2.24 -10.62
CA THR A 4 -13.25 3.15 -11.33
C THR A 4 -11.80 2.99 -10.88
N GLY A 5 -11.56 2.98 -9.56
CA GLY A 5 -10.21 2.77 -9.03
C GLY A 5 -9.63 1.39 -9.36
N TRP A 6 -10.46 0.34 -9.36
CA TRP A 6 -10.06 -0.99 -9.79
C TRP A 6 -9.67 -1.04 -11.28
N GLN A 7 -10.41 -0.33 -12.13
CA GLN A 7 -10.09 -0.22 -13.56
C GLN A 7 -8.74 0.48 -13.76
N VAL A 8 -8.52 1.64 -13.13
CA VAL A 8 -7.25 2.37 -13.18
C VAL A 8 -6.09 1.50 -12.67
N PHE A 9 -6.31 0.76 -11.58
CA PHE A 9 -5.33 -0.18 -11.07
C PHE A 9 -4.97 -1.26 -12.09
N ARG A 10 -5.97 -1.90 -12.71
CA ARG A 10 -5.76 -2.96 -13.72
C ARG A 10 -5.01 -2.45 -14.94
N GLU A 11 -5.31 -1.25 -15.40
CA GLU A 11 -4.68 -0.65 -16.57
C GLU A 11 -3.23 -0.24 -16.29
N ARG A 12 -2.96 0.30 -15.09
CA ARG A 12 -1.64 0.86 -14.75
C ARG A 12 -0.67 -0.15 -14.12
N ALA A 13 -1.18 -1.15 -13.40
CA ALA A 13 -0.35 -2.13 -12.71
C ALA A 13 0.64 -2.88 -13.62
N PRO A 14 0.29 -3.33 -14.85
CA PRO A 14 1.24 -3.99 -15.74
C PRO A 14 2.43 -3.11 -16.15
N ALA A 15 2.21 -1.80 -16.33
CA ALA A 15 3.26 -0.85 -16.69
C ALA A 15 4.22 -0.58 -15.53
N LEU A 16 3.73 -0.63 -14.28
CA LEU A 16 4.55 -0.37 -13.09
C LEU A 16 5.19 -1.62 -12.49
N ILE A 17 4.59 -2.78 -12.72
CA ILE A 17 4.97 -4.06 -12.11
C ILE A 17 5.53 -4.95 -13.22
N GLY A 18 6.80 -4.70 -13.55
CA GLY A 18 7.50 -5.42 -14.59
C GLY A 18 7.66 -6.92 -14.31
N PRO A 19 7.93 -7.73 -15.35
CA PRO A 19 8.07 -9.19 -15.23
C PRO A 19 9.21 -9.60 -14.29
N GLN A 20 10.30 -8.84 -14.26
CA GLN A 20 11.43 -9.08 -13.36
C GLN A 20 11.02 -8.97 -11.88
N TYR A 21 10.19 -7.99 -11.54
CA TYR A 21 9.68 -7.83 -10.18
C TYR A 21 8.76 -8.99 -9.80
N ARG A 22 7.82 -9.37 -10.67
CA ARG A 22 6.93 -10.53 -10.43
C ARG A 22 7.73 -11.81 -10.18
N ARG A 23 8.79 -12.04 -10.95
CA ARG A 23 9.70 -13.17 -10.74
C ARG A 23 10.37 -13.13 -9.37
N ARG A 24 10.88 -11.97 -8.95
CA ARG A 24 11.50 -11.80 -7.62
C ARG A 24 10.49 -12.06 -6.49
N VAL A 25 9.26 -11.54 -6.62
CA VAL A 25 8.18 -11.79 -5.66
C VAL A 25 7.92 -13.29 -5.51
N VAL A 26 7.78 -14.01 -6.62
CA VAL A 26 7.54 -15.46 -6.60
C VAL A 26 8.71 -16.22 -5.98
N ILE A 27 9.96 -15.86 -6.34
CA ILE A 27 11.15 -16.49 -5.77
C ILE A 27 11.22 -16.26 -4.26
N VAL A 28 11.08 -15.01 -3.81
CA VAL A 28 11.13 -14.67 -2.37
C VAL A 28 9.98 -15.34 -1.62
N ALA A 29 8.77 -15.30 -2.17
CA ALA A 29 7.63 -15.98 -1.57
C ALA A 29 7.88 -17.49 -1.42
N GLY A 30 8.40 -18.13 -2.47
CA GLY A 30 8.71 -19.56 -2.46
C GLY A 30 9.81 -19.93 -1.47
N VAL A 31 10.91 -19.17 -1.44
CA VAL A 31 12.01 -19.41 -0.49
C VAL A 31 11.54 -19.23 0.95
N VAL A 32 10.85 -18.12 1.25
CA VAL A 32 10.35 -17.84 2.60
C VAL A 32 9.32 -18.90 3.03
N ALA A 33 8.42 -19.31 2.14
CA ALA A 33 7.47 -20.37 2.41
C ALA A 33 8.18 -21.70 2.70
N LEU A 34 9.17 -22.07 1.88
CA LEU A 34 9.92 -23.31 2.10
C LEU A 34 10.64 -23.33 3.45
N VAL A 35 11.32 -22.24 3.81
CA VAL A 35 12.01 -22.10 5.10
C VAL A 35 11.02 -22.17 6.26
N ALA A 36 9.89 -21.46 6.16
CA ALA A 36 8.84 -21.50 7.19
C ALA A 36 8.24 -22.91 7.33
N PHE A 37 8.00 -23.60 6.22
CA PHE A 37 7.48 -24.97 6.23
C PHE A 37 8.43 -25.95 6.92
N ILE A 38 9.72 -25.92 6.55
CA ILE A 38 10.74 -26.77 7.18
C ILE A 38 10.83 -26.46 8.68
N GLY A 39 10.84 -25.18 9.06
CA GLY A 39 10.86 -24.76 10.46
C GLY A 39 9.67 -25.28 11.25
N LEU A 40 8.46 -25.26 10.66
CA LEU A 40 7.27 -25.84 11.27
C LEU A 40 7.39 -27.36 11.44
N GLN A 41 7.92 -28.10 10.45
CA GLN A 41 8.13 -29.54 10.60
C GLN A 41 9.14 -29.85 11.71
N CYS A 42 10.25 -29.10 11.79
CA CYS A 42 11.21 -29.25 12.87
C CYS A 42 10.57 -28.97 14.24
N LEU A 43 9.70 -27.96 14.33
CA LEU A 43 8.98 -27.65 15.57
C LEU A 43 8.01 -28.78 15.95
N ALA A 44 7.28 -29.35 15.00
CA ALA A 44 6.43 -30.52 15.24
C ALA A 44 7.26 -31.67 15.80
N LEU A 45 8.40 -32.01 15.19
CA LEU A 45 9.24 -33.11 15.69
C LEU A 45 9.73 -32.93 17.14
N LEU A 46 9.72 -31.70 17.67
CA LEU A 46 10.16 -31.39 19.04
C LEU A 46 9.00 -31.29 20.05
N VAL A 47 7.79 -30.96 19.58
CA VAL A 47 6.67 -30.56 20.46
C VAL A 47 5.41 -31.39 20.20
N ASP A 48 5.38 -32.22 19.15
CA ASP A 48 4.22 -33.01 18.78
C ASP A 48 3.84 -33.99 19.89
N ASP A 49 2.63 -33.80 20.40
CA ASP A 49 1.97 -34.62 21.40
C ASP A 49 0.97 -35.61 20.77
N GLY A 50 0.87 -35.62 19.43
CA GLY A 50 -0.04 -36.48 18.67
C GLY A 50 -1.49 -35.98 18.66
N SER A 51 -1.76 -34.78 19.16
CA SER A 51 -3.11 -34.18 19.22
C SER A 51 -3.69 -33.85 17.84
N VAL A 52 -2.83 -33.52 16.86
CA VAL A 52 -3.25 -33.12 15.51
C VAL A 52 -2.96 -34.23 14.50
N PRO A 53 -3.95 -34.69 13.71
CA PRO A 53 -3.70 -35.67 12.65
C PRO A 53 -2.64 -35.18 11.65
N LEU A 54 -1.69 -36.06 11.29
CA LEU A 54 -0.56 -35.72 10.41
C LEU A 54 -0.96 -35.07 9.08
N ALA A 55 -2.06 -35.54 8.47
CA ALA A 55 -2.57 -34.94 7.23
C ALA A 55 -3.04 -33.49 7.43
N VAL A 56 -3.72 -33.20 8.55
CA VAL A 56 -4.15 -31.85 8.90
C VAL A 56 -2.94 -30.96 9.16
N TRP A 57 -1.95 -31.48 9.90
CA TRP A 57 -0.71 -30.76 10.19
C TRP A 57 0.02 -30.35 8.91
N LEU A 58 0.20 -31.27 7.96
CA LEU A 58 0.88 -30.99 6.69
C LEU A 58 0.14 -29.94 5.86
N VAL A 59 -1.20 -29.99 5.81
CA VAL A 59 -2.01 -29.01 5.08
C VAL A 59 -1.94 -27.64 5.75
N ALA A 60 -2.13 -27.59 7.08
CA ALA A 60 -2.09 -26.35 7.84
C ALA A 60 -0.70 -25.69 7.76
N SER A 61 0.37 -26.46 7.95
CA SER A 61 1.74 -25.96 7.85
C SER A 61 2.07 -25.47 6.44
N ALA A 62 1.61 -26.14 5.38
CA ALA A 62 1.77 -25.67 4.01
C ALA A 62 1.03 -24.35 3.75
N LEU A 63 -0.23 -24.23 4.20
CA LEU A 63 -1.02 -23.01 4.06
C LEU A 63 -0.42 -21.85 4.85
N PHE A 64 0.02 -22.11 6.08
CA PHE A 64 0.64 -21.11 6.94
C PHE A 64 1.96 -20.63 6.33
N ALA A 65 2.80 -21.57 5.87
CA ALA A 65 4.05 -21.27 5.20
C ALA A 65 3.84 -20.45 3.91
N ALA A 66 2.83 -20.80 3.11
CA ALA A 66 2.45 -20.01 1.94
C ALA A 66 2.00 -18.59 2.33
N GLY A 67 1.27 -18.46 3.45
CA GLY A 67 0.90 -17.17 4.04
C GLY A 67 2.11 -16.32 4.43
N VAL A 68 3.06 -16.91 5.16
CA VAL A 68 4.33 -16.26 5.55
C VAL A 68 5.14 -15.88 4.31
N GLY A 69 5.18 -16.74 3.28
CA GLY A 69 5.80 -16.43 1.99
C GLY A 69 5.15 -15.23 1.30
N GLY A 70 3.82 -15.15 1.27
CA GLY A 70 3.08 -14.00 0.76
C GLY A 70 3.40 -12.70 1.49
N ILE A 71 3.44 -12.75 2.83
CA ILE A 71 3.84 -11.61 3.67
C ILE A 71 5.30 -11.20 3.40
N GLY A 72 6.21 -12.17 3.35
CA GLY A 72 7.64 -11.95 3.06
C GLY A 72 7.86 -11.29 1.69
N SER A 73 7.05 -11.67 0.70
CA SER A 73 7.12 -11.09 -0.64
C SER A 73 6.75 -9.60 -0.69
N CYS A 74 6.02 -9.10 0.29
CA CYS A 74 5.68 -7.68 0.40
C CYS A 74 6.92 -6.80 0.62
N PHE A 75 8.01 -7.37 1.14
CA PHE A 75 9.25 -6.63 1.39
C PHE A 75 10.15 -6.52 0.15
N VAL A 76 9.75 -7.12 -0.99
CA VAL A 76 10.47 -6.95 -2.25
C VAL A 76 10.26 -5.52 -2.78
N PRO A 77 11.34 -4.80 -3.12
CA PRO A 77 11.21 -3.44 -3.68
C PRO A 77 10.51 -3.45 -5.05
N ILE A 78 9.37 -2.75 -5.16
CA ILE A 78 8.54 -2.65 -6.39
C ILE A 78 9.04 -1.59 -7.36
N GLY A 79 9.67 -0.53 -6.85
CA GLY A 79 10.01 0.67 -7.63
C GLY A 79 11.45 1.12 -7.44
N PRO A 80 11.84 2.23 -8.10
CA PRO A 80 13.14 2.86 -7.91
C PRO A 80 13.38 3.20 -6.44
N LYS A 81 14.65 3.35 -6.05
CA LYS A 81 15.01 3.70 -4.68
C LYS A 81 14.30 4.99 -4.27
N GLY A 82 13.68 4.99 -3.09
CA GLY A 82 12.91 6.13 -2.60
C GLY A 82 11.49 6.25 -3.15
N TRP A 83 10.97 5.27 -3.89
CA TRP A 83 9.59 5.32 -4.39
C TRP A 83 8.56 5.49 -3.26
N ALA A 84 8.82 4.99 -2.04
CA ALA A 84 7.87 5.15 -0.93
C ALA A 84 7.80 6.58 -0.36
N VAL A 85 8.69 7.47 -0.78
CA VAL A 85 8.72 8.86 -0.32
C VAL A 85 7.74 9.66 -1.16
N ALA A 86 6.74 10.25 -0.51
CA ALA A 86 5.82 11.16 -1.17
C ALA A 86 6.58 12.35 -1.77
N PRO A 87 6.29 12.77 -3.01
CA PRO A 87 7.01 13.86 -3.65
C PRO A 87 6.78 15.17 -2.88
N ILE A 88 7.86 15.93 -2.61
CA ILE A 88 7.82 17.20 -1.86
C ILE A 88 6.98 18.22 -2.63
N PRO A 89 5.76 18.59 -2.19
CA PRO A 89 4.83 19.31 -3.04
C PRO A 89 5.42 20.64 -3.51
N GLY A 90 5.28 20.94 -4.80
CA GLY A 90 5.76 22.21 -5.39
C GLY A 90 4.84 23.40 -5.11
N ILE A 91 3.73 23.14 -4.43
CA ILE A 91 2.66 24.10 -4.11
C ILE A 91 2.74 24.52 -2.64
N GLY A 92 2.33 25.76 -2.35
CA GLY A 92 2.30 26.28 -0.98
C GLY A 92 1.36 25.49 -0.06
N TRP A 93 1.68 25.44 1.24
CA TRP A 93 0.93 24.64 2.22
C TRP A 93 -0.58 24.93 2.25
N ARG A 94 -0.99 26.19 2.06
CA ARG A 94 -2.41 26.57 1.99
C ARG A 94 -3.14 25.94 0.79
N THR A 95 -2.46 25.86 -0.35
CA THR A 95 -2.98 25.20 -1.55
C THR A 95 -3.04 23.70 -1.33
N GLN A 96 -2.05 23.11 -0.65
CA GLN A 96 -2.08 21.68 -0.28
C GLN A 96 -3.28 21.36 0.62
N GLU A 97 -3.53 22.18 1.65
CA GLU A 97 -4.70 22.01 2.53
C GLU A 97 -6.01 22.16 1.78
N ALA A 98 -6.09 23.12 0.85
CA ALA A 98 -7.27 23.29 0.00
C ALA A 98 -7.49 22.07 -0.90
N VAL A 99 -6.43 21.56 -1.53
CA VAL A 99 -6.49 20.35 -2.36
C VAL A 99 -6.86 19.12 -1.55
N ALA A 100 -6.35 18.98 -0.31
CA ALA A 100 -6.68 17.87 0.58
C ALA A 100 -8.19 17.82 0.92
N ARG A 101 -8.91 18.95 0.90
CA ARG A 101 -10.37 18.98 1.12
C ARG A 101 -11.13 18.25 0.00
N TYR A 102 -10.60 18.20 -1.22
CA TYR A 102 -11.24 17.51 -2.35
C TYR A 102 -11.20 15.97 -2.24
N TYR A 103 -10.37 15.43 -1.33
CA TYR A 103 -10.29 14.01 -1.05
C TYR A 103 -11.20 13.54 0.09
N ARG A 104 -11.96 14.46 0.72
CA ARG A 104 -12.91 14.13 1.79
C ARG A 104 -14.15 13.43 1.24
N ARG A 105 -14.89 12.75 2.12
CA ARG A 105 -16.14 12.04 1.78
C ARG A 105 -17.20 12.97 1.16
N ASN A 106 -17.35 14.17 1.70
CA ASN A 106 -18.22 15.23 1.18
C ASN A 106 -17.33 16.33 0.62
N ALA A 107 -16.81 16.11 -0.58
CA ALA A 107 -15.89 17.03 -1.20
C ALA A 107 -16.63 18.21 -1.85
N PRO A 108 -16.15 19.45 -1.67
CA PRO A 108 -16.65 20.59 -2.42
C PRO A 108 -16.25 20.48 -3.92
N PRO A 109 -16.94 21.18 -4.82
CA PRO A 109 -16.53 21.26 -6.22
C PRO A 109 -15.13 21.88 -6.36
N VAL A 110 -14.37 21.44 -7.37
CA VAL A 110 -13.02 21.92 -7.63
C VAL A 110 -13.07 23.40 -8.03
N ASP A 111 -12.32 24.25 -7.32
CA ASP A 111 -12.16 25.65 -7.67
C ASP A 111 -11.21 25.73 -8.88
N PRO A 112 -11.54 26.47 -9.95
CA PRO A 112 -10.66 26.68 -11.09
C PRO A 112 -9.23 27.08 -10.69
N LYS A 113 -9.07 27.87 -9.61
CA LYS A 113 -7.76 28.29 -9.10
C LYS A 113 -6.87 27.15 -8.62
N HIS A 114 -7.45 26.01 -8.26
CA HIS A 114 -6.73 24.82 -7.83
C HIS A 114 -6.58 23.78 -8.93
N ARG A 115 -7.12 24.00 -10.14
CA ARG A 115 -7.07 23.06 -11.26
C ARG A 115 -5.65 22.54 -11.51
N ASP A 116 -4.71 23.46 -11.73
CA ASP A 116 -3.35 23.09 -12.09
C ASP A 116 -2.63 22.45 -10.90
N ALA A 117 -2.91 22.88 -9.67
CA ALA A 117 -2.37 22.25 -8.46
C ALA A 117 -2.95 20.86 -8.18
N VAL A 118 -4.18 20.59 -8.63
CA VAL A 118 -4.84 19.28 -8.53
C VAL A 118 -4.28 18.33 -9.56
N LEU A 119 -4.07 18.79 -10.80
CA LEU A 119 -3.48 18.02 -11.89
C LEU A 119 -1.97 17.83 -11.73
N ASP A 120 -1.29 18.78 -11.08
CA ASP A 120 0.13 18.69 -10.75
C ASP A 120 0.39 17.43 -9.93
N ARG A 121 1.32 16.61 -10.42
CA ARG A 121 1.79 15.38 -9.77
C ARG A 121 0.76 14.29 -9.52
N MET A 122 -0.40 14.35 -10.17
CA MET A 122 -1.34 13.23 -10.20
C MET A 122 -0.70 11.93 -10.72
N PRO A 123 0.11 11.92 -11.80
CA PRO A 123 0.68 10.68 -12.32
C PRO A 123 1.59 9.98 -11.31
N GLU A 124 2.45 10.71 -10.61
CA GLU A 124 3.36 10.19 -9.60
C GLU A 124 2.57 9.64 -8.42
N THR A 125 1.61 10.41 -7.89
CA THR A 125 0.79 9.99 -6.75
C THR A 125 -0.05 8.75 -7.09
N ARG A 126 -0.59 8.68 -8.30
CA ARG A 126 -1.32 7.50 -8.80
C ARG A 126 -0.41 6.28 -8.85
N ASP A 127 0.79 6.41 -9.38
CA ASP A 127 1.75 5.31 -9.49
C ASP A 127 2.20 4.81 -8.10
N LEU A 128 2.33 5.71 -7.12
CA LEU A 128 2.55 5.36 -5.71
C LEU A 128 1.40 4.54 -5.13
N ILE A 129 0.16 4.99 -5.32
CA ILE A 129 -1.02 4.30 -4.79
C ILE A 129 -1.18 2.92 -5.45
N VAL A 130 -0.91 2.78 -6.75
CA VAL A 130 -0.99 1.47 -7.44
C VAL A 130 0.02 0.48 -6.84
N ARG A 131 1.28 0.91 -6.64
CA ARG A 131 2.32 0.06 -6.02
C ARG A 131 1.96 -0.29 -4.58
N GLY A 132 1.48 0.68 -3.81
CA GLY A 132 0.99 0.48 -2.44
C GLY A 132 -0.16 -0.52 -2.38
N ALA A 133 -1.18 -0.35 -3.24
CA ALA A 133 -2.34 -1.22 -3.30
C ALA A 133 -1.95 -2.66 -3.67
N PHE A 134 -1.04 -2.84 -4.63
CA PHE A 134 -0.52 -4.17 -5.00
C PHE A 134 0.17 -4.86 -3.81
N ARG A 135 1.02 -4.15 -3.07
CA ARG A 135 1.64 -4.67 -1.84
C ARG A 135 0.60 -4.99 -0.77
N GLY A 136 -0.42 -4.15 -0.63
CA GLY A 136 -1.55 -4.39 0.26
C GLY A 136 -2.30 -5.69 -0.08
N PHE A 137 -2.50 -5.99 -1.37
CA PHE A 137 -3.13 -7.25 -1.80
C PHE A 137 -2.27 -8.47 -1.51
N LEU A 138 -0.94 -8.38 -1.71
CA LEU A 138 -0.04 -9.46 -1.31
C LEU A 138 -0.09 -9.73 0.20
N LEU A 139 -0.13 -8.66 0.99
CA LEU A 139 -0.23 -8.74 2.45
C LEU A 139 -1.56 -9.41 2.85
N LEU A 140 -2.68 -8.95 2.29
CA LEU A 140 -3.99 -9.53 2.53
C LEU A 140 -4.08 -11.00 2.12
N GLY A 141 -3.55 -11.35 0.93
CA GLY A 141 -3.53 -12.73 0.45
C GLY A 141 -2.71 -13.65 1.35
N GLY A 142 -1.53 -13.20 1.78
CA GLY A 142 -0.68 -13.94 2.72
C GLY A 142 -1.35 -14.14 4.08
N TRP A 143 -1.95 -13.07 4.64
CA TRP A 143 -2.69 -13.15 5.89
C TRP A 143 -3.93 -14.04 5.79
N ALA A 144 -4.67 -14.01 4.67
CA ALA A 144 -5.81 -14.88 4.46
C ALA A 144 -5.41 -16.37 4.49
N LEU A 145 -4.29 -16.73 3.83
CA LEU A 145 -3.77 -18.10 3.87
C LEU A 145 -3.36 -18.53 5.29
N ALA A 146 -2.67 -17.65 6.02
CA ALA A 146 -2.28 -17.93 7.40
C ALA A 146 -3.50 -18.09 8.32
N LEU A 147 -4.53 -17.25 8.17
CA LEU A 147 -5.80 -17.39 8.90
C LEU A 147 -6.51 -18.70 8.58
N VAL A 148 -6.56 -19.09 7.30
CA VAL A 148 -7.15 -20.38 6.90
C VAL A 148 -6.41 -21.54 7.54
N ALA A 149 -5.07 -21.50 7.59
CA ALA A 149 -4.28 -22.51 8.29
C ALA A 149 -4.65 -22.61 9.78
N THR A 150 -4.75 -21.47 10.48
CA THR A 150 -5.15 -21.43 11.89
C THR A 150 -6.56 -21.98 12.10
N VAL A 151 -7.50 -21.65 11.21
CA VAL A 151 -8.88 -22.19 11.26
C VAL A 151 -8.87 -23.71 11.07
N VAL A 152 -8.10 -24.23 10.11
CA VAL A 152 -7.98 -25.68 9.86
C VAL A 152 -7.48 -26.42 11.09
N VAL A 153 -6.45 -25.90 11.78
CA VAL A 153 -5.96 -26.47 13.03
C VAL A 153 -7.04 -26.45 14.12
N ASN A 154 -7.66 -25.29 14.36
CA ASN A 154 -8.68 -25.15 15.39
C ASN A 154 -9.87 -26.09 15.17
N VAL A 155 -10.36 -26.23 13.92
CA VAL A 155 -11.46 -27.15 13.60
C VAL A 155 -11.08 -28.60 13.91
N ALA A 156 -9.83 -28.98 13.66
CA ALA A 156 -9.35 -30.34 13.94
C ALA A 156 -9.13 -30.61 15.43
N THR A 157 -8.85 -29.58 16.23
CA THR A 157 -8.59 -29.71 17.68
C THR A 157 -9.83 -29.45 18.56
N VAL A 158 -10.92 -28.88 18.02
CA VAL A 158 -12.20 -28.69 18.75
C VAL A 158 -12.69 -29.97 19.47
N PRO A 159 -12.61 -31.18 18.89
CA PRO A 159 -13.04 -32.40 19.58
C PRO A 159 -12.18 -32.78 20.78
N ALA A 160 -10.93 -32.30 20.86
CA ALA A 160 -9.98 -32.63 21.92
C ALA A 160 -10.21 -31.82 23.21
N GLY A 161 -11.12 -30.83 23.21
CA GLY A 161 -11.39 -29.97 24.37
C GLY A 161 -10.36 -28.87 24.59
N ASP A 162 -9.32 -28.81 23.75
CA ASP A 162 -8.39 -27.70 23.72
C ASP A 162 -9.10 -26.46 23.18
N GLY A 163 -9.05 -25.36 23.95
CA GLY A 163 -9.67 -24.09 23.57
C GLY A 163 -9.16 -23.53 22.25
N LEU A 164 -9.77 -22.43 21.77
CA LEU A 164 -9.36 -21.78 20.52
C LEU A 164 -7.91 -21.27 20.61
N VAL A 165 -6.96 -22.02 20.04
CA VAL A 165 -5.54 -21.65 20.04
C VAL A 165 -5.27 -20.68 18.89
N GLY A 166 -4.65 -19.54 19.21
CA GLY A 166 -4.04 -18.68 18.20
C GLY A 166 -4.98 -17.70 17.48
N LEU A 167 -6.21 -17.48 17.93
CA LEU A 167 -7.11 -16.43 17.41
C LEU A 167 -7.09 -15.15 18.26
N SER A 168 -5.89 -14.61 18.53
CA SER A 168 -5.76 -13.34 19.25
C SER A 168 -6.16 -12.14 18.36
N ALA A 169 -6.53 -11.01 18.98
CA ALA A 169 -6.89 -9.78 18.26
C ALA A 169 -5.81 -9.31 17.25
N PHE A 170 -4.55 -9.67 17.49
CA PHE A 170 -3.42 -9.43 16.58
C PHE A 170 -3.67 -9.97 15.17
N TRP A 171 -4.30 -11.15 15.05
CA TRP A 171 -4.63 -11.78 13.77
C TRP A 171 -5.61 -11.00 12.91
N PHE A 172 -6.36 -10.07 13.50
CA PHE A 172 -7.32 -9.22 12.80
C PHE A 172 -6.79 -7.80 12.58
N VAL A 173 -6.00 -7.27 13.51
CA VAL A 173 -5.46 -5.90 13.42
C VAL A 173 -4.42 -5.74 12.31
N VAL A 174 -3.54 -6.72 12.13
CA VAL A 174 -2.50 -6.62 11.07
C VAL A 174 -3.09 -6.66 9.66
N PRO A 175 -3.98 -7.60 9.27
CA PRO A 175 -4.60 -7.57 7.96
C PRO A 175 -5.49 -6.34 7.73
N LEU A 176 -6.04 -5.73 8.79
CA LEU A 176 -6.76 -4.46 8.68
C LEU A 176 -5.88 -3.35 8.11
N SER A 177 -4.59 -3.30 8.48
CA SER A 177 -3.66 -2.32 7.89
C SER A 177 -3.41 -2.57 6.40
N GLY A 178 -3.29 -3.84 5.99
CA GLY A 178 -3.24 -4.25 4.58
C GLY A 178 -4.53 -3.90 3.82
N ALA A 179 -5.69 -4.04 4.46
CA ALA A 179 -6.98 -3.65 3.90
C ALA A 179 -7.07 -2.14 3.68
N VAL A 180 -6.57 -1.32 4.60
CA VAL A 180 -6.50 0.12 4.42
C VAL A 180 -5.63 0.48 3.21
N THR A 181 -4.46 -0.15 3.05
CA THR A 181 -3.59 0.13 1.89
C THR A 181 -4.18 -0.37 0.57
N ALA A 182 -4.75 -1.58 0.53
CA ALA A 182 -5.30 -2.16 -0.70
C ALA A 182 -6.64 -1.53 -1.08
N ILE A 183 -7.65 -1.66 -0.22
CA ILE A 183 -9.03 -1.21 -0.48
C ILE A 183 -9.10 0.31 -0.44
N GLY A 184 -8.43 0.94 0.55
CA GLY A 184 -8.31 2.39 0.62
C GLY A 184 -7.58 2.94 -0.61
N GLY A 185 -6.49 2.29 -1.03
CA GLY A 185 -5.76 2.61 -2.26
C GLY A 185 -6.67 2.64 -3.49
N LEU A 186 -7.49 1.61 -3.69
CA LEU A 186 -8.45 1.59 -4.80
C LEU A 186 -9.50 2.71 -4.71
N ARG A 187 -10.02 3.00 -3.51
CA ARG A 187 -10.96 4.13 -3.33
C ARG A 187 -10.28 5.47 -3.65
N THR A 188 -9.03 5.66 -3.23
CA THR A 188 -8.26 6.87 -3.52
C THR A 188 -7.96 7.01 -5.00
N LEU A 189 -7.63 5.92 -5.72
CA LEU A 189 -7.46 5.94 -7.18
C LEU A 189 -8.75 6.35 -7.89
N GLY A 190 -9.89 5.79 -7.47
CA GLY A 190 -11.18 6.16 -8.03
C GLY A 190 -11.54 7.62 -7.80
N ARG A 191 -11.15 8.18 -6.63
CA ARG A 191 -11.33 9.60 -6.33
C ARG A 191 -10.39 10.49 -7.14
N GLN A 192 -9.12 10.09 -7.30
CA GLN A 192 -8.17 10.80 -8.15
C GLN A 192 -8.64 10.90 -9.60
N GLU A 193 -9.14 9.80 -10.15
CA GLU A 193 -9.64 9.80 -11.53
C GLU A 193 -10.86 10.69 -11.69
N GLN A 194 -11.76 10.71 -10.70
CA GLN A 194 -12.88 11.65 -10.71
C GLN A 194 -12.41 13.12 -10.65
N LEU A 195 -11.44 13.42 -9.79
CA LEU A 195 -10.86 14.77 -9.68
C LEU A 195 -10.14 15.19 -10.95
N ARG A 196 -9.49 14.25 -11.65
CA ARG A 196 -8.86 14.47 -12.94
C ARG A 196 -9.89 14.93 -13.97
N VAL A 197 -10.99 14.18 -14.11
CA VAL A 197 -12.08 14.52 -15.03
C VAL A 197 -12.73 15.86 -14.68
N GLU A 198 -12.99 16.12 -13.38
CA GLU A 198 -13.55 17.39 -12.91
C GLU A 198 -12.61 18.58 -13.19
N ALA A 199 -11.31 18.43 -12.94
CA ALA A 199 -10.32 19.48 -13.19
C ALA A 199 -10.03 19.71 -14.68
N GLU A 200 -9.98 18.64 -15.48
CA GLU A 200 -9.79 18.74 -16.94
C GLU A 200 -10.96 19.46 -17.62
N ALA A 201 -12.18 19.32 -17.09
CA ALA A 201 -13.37 20.04 -17.58
C ALA A 201 -13.38 21.55 -17.27
N LEU A 202 -12.55 22.01 -16.34
CA LEU A 202 -12.45 23.43 -15.99
C LEU A 202 -11.54 24.18 -16.99
N PRO A 203 -11.84 25.47 -17.29
CA PRO A 203 -10.98 26.28 -18.13
C PRO A 203 -9.61 26.49 -17.46
N PRO A 204 -8.52 26.56 -18.24
CA PRO A 204 -7.20 26.89 -17.70
C PRO A 204 -7.21 28.28 -17.08
N VAL A 205 -6.68 28.40 -15.85
CA VAL A 205 -6.52 29.70 -15.19
C VAL A 205 -5.21 30.33 -15.67
N PRO A 206 -5.19 31.62 -16.04
CA PRO A 206 -3.94 32.29 -16.41
C PRO A 206 -2.92 32.16 -15.26
N PRO A 207 -1.64 31.90 -15.58
CA PRO A 207 -0.62 31.75 -14.55
C PRO A 207 -0.60 32.99 -13.65
N PRO A 208 -0.45 32.83 -12.32
CA PRO A 208 -0.36 33.96 -11.42
C PRO A 208 0.79 34.86 -11.86
N VAL A 209 0.50 36.15 -12.00
CA VAL A 209 1.51 37.15 -12.32
C VAL A 209 2.65 36.99 -11.31
N PRO A 210 3.91 36.81 -11.77
CA PRO A 210 5.03 36.69 -10.84
C PRO A 210 4.98 37.86 -9.87
N PRO A 211 5.24 37.62 -8.56
CA PRO A 211 5.15 38.69 -7.58
C PRO A 211 5.99 39.86 -8.08
N ARG A 212 5.34 40.98 -8.42
CA ARG A 212 6.04 42.21 -8.76
C ARG A 212 6.89 42.52 -7.53
N GLY A 213 8.19 42.28 -7.63
CA GLY A 213 9.13 42.73 -6.63
C GLY A 213 8.82 44.20 -6.36
N ARG A 214 8.56 44.54 -5.10
CA ARG A 214 8.29 45.93 -4.73
C ARG A 214 9.48 46.76 -5.26
N PRO A 215 9.27 47.77 -6.13
CA PRO A 215 10.36 48.62 -6.57
C PRO A 215 11.02 49.22 -5.33
N GLY A 216 12.27 48.85 -5.07
CA GLY A 216 13.02 49.27 -3.87
C GLY A 216 13.12 48.26 -2.72
N ALA A 217 12.62 47.02 -2.85
CA ALA A 217 13.00 45.96 -1.94
C ALA A 217 14.48 45.61 -2.17
N ARG A 218 15.38 46.26 -1.42
CA ARG A 218 16.78 45.84 -1.30
C ARG A 218 16.77 44.38 -0.90
N SER A 219 17.30 43.53 -1.77
CA SER A 219 17.77 42.19 -1.44
C SER A 219 18.84 42.33 -0.35
N GLY A 220 18.42 42.40 0.90
CA GLY A 220 19.24 42.12 2.07
C GLY A 220 19.15 40.61 2.31
N SER A 221 20.23 39.85 2.40
CA SER A 221 21.53 40.18 2.97
C SER A 221 22.59 39.33 2.25
N LYS A 222 23.50 39.97 1.51
CA LYS A 222 24.81 39.40 1.23
C LYS A 222 25.68 39.63 2.47
N LEU A 223 25.47 38.83 3.51
CA LEU A 223 26.51 38.64 4.52
C LEU A 223 27.58 37.80 3.83
N ALA A 224 28.59 38.48 3.31
CA ALA A 224 29.86 37.84 3.03
C ALA A 224 30.36 37.27 4.37
N LEU A 225 30.63 35.96 4.39
CA LEU A 225 31.37 35.34 5.48
C LEU A 225 32.70 36.09 5.62
N PRO A 226 33.11 36.52 6.84
CA PRO A 226 34.48 36.91 7.09
C PRO A 226 35.37 35.71 6.80
N GLU A 227 36.45 35.92 6.07
CA GLU A 227 37.52 34.93 6.02
C GLU A 227 38.16 34.84 7.40
N GLU A 228 37.93 33.71 8.08
CA GLU A 228 38.83 33.12 9.08
C GLU A 228 38.84 31.60 8.91
#